data_AF-A0A377B771-F1
#
_entry.id   AF-A0A377B771-F1
#
_cell.length_a   1.000
_cell.length_b   1.000
_cell.length_c   1.000
_cell.angle_alpha   90.00
_cell.angle_beta   90.00
_cell.angle_gamma   90.00
#
_symmetry.space_group_name_H-M   'P 1'
#
loop_
_entity.id
_entity.type
_entity.pdbx_description
1 polymer ?
#
loop_
_entity_poly.entity_id
_entity_poly.type
_entity_poly.pdbx_seq_one_letter_code
_entity_poly.pdbx_strand_id
1 'polypeptide(L)'
;MAVGQSVPLYVLVNKFDQQDRNSDDADQVRALISGTLMKGCITPQQIFPVSSMWGYLANRARHELANNGKLPAPEQQRWVEDFAHAALGRRWRHADLADLEHIRHAADQLWEDSLFAQPIQALLHAAYANASLYALRSAAHKLLNYAQQAREYLDFRAHGLNVACEQLRQNIHQVEESLQLLQLNQAQVSGEIKHEIELALTSANHFLRQQQDALNAQLAALFQDDSESLSEIRTRCETLLQTAQNTISRDFTLRFAELESTLCRVLTDVIRPIEQQVKMELSESGFRPGFHFPVFHGVVPHFNTRQLFSEVISRQEATDEQSTRLGVVRETFSRWLNQPDWGRGNEKSPTETVDYSVLQRALSAEVDLYCQQMAKVLAEQVDESVTAGMNTFFAEFASCLTELQTRLRESLALRQQNESVVRLMQQQLQQTVMTHGWIYTDAQLLRDDIQTLFTAERY
;
A
#
# COMPACT_ATOMS: atom_id res chain seq x y z
N MET A 1 6.86 12.73 -4.03
CA MET A 1 7.05 11.27 -4.16
C MET A 1 8.25 10.99 -5.05
N ALA A 2 9.40 10.59 -4.48
CA ALA A 2 10.59 10.25 -5.28
C ALA A 2 11.39 9.07 -4.68
N VAL A 3 10.80 8.31 -3.76
CA VAL A 3 11.48 7.16 -3.12
C VAL A 3 11.30 5.88 -3.94
N GLY A 4 10.25 5.80 -4.76
CA GLY A 4 9.88 4.59 -5.52
C GLY A 4 10.61 4.34 -6.85
N GLN A 5 11.34 5.31 -7.42
CA GLN A 5 12.09 5.12 -8.67
C GLN A 5 13.55 4.70 -8.44
N SER A 6 13.99 4.63 -7.19
CA SER A 6 15.40 4.64 -6.83
C SER A 6 15.96 3.26 -6.46
N VAL A 7 15.12 2.28 -6.12
CA VAL A 7 15.57 0.94 -5.73
C VAL A 7 15.10 -0.06 -6.79
N PRO A 8 15.99 -0.91 -7.34
CA PRO A 8 15.57 -1.91 -8.32
C PRO A 8 14.57 -2.86 -7.67
N LEU A 9 13.35 -2.87 -8.21
CA LEU A 9 12.28 -3.74 -7.76
C LEU A 9 12.35 -5.05 -8.54
N TYR A 10 12.51 -6.15 -7.83
CA TYR A 10 12.49 -7.50 -8.39
C TYR A 10 11.20 -8.20 -7.97
N VAL A 11 10.60 -8.93 -8.91
CA VAL A 11 9.33 -9.64 -8.67
C VAL A 11 9.59 -11.14 -8.74
N LEU A 12 9.29 -11.83 -7.64
CA LEU A 12 9.27 -13.29 -7.60
C LEU A 12 7.84 -13.77 -7.80
N VAL A 13 7.59 -14.52 -8.86
CA VAL A 13 6.29 -15.14 -9.14
C VAL A 13 6.33 -16.56 -8.61
N ASN A 14 5.80 -16.75 -7.42
CA ASN A 14 5.88 -18.02 -6.71
C ASN A 14 4.80 -19.03 -7.18
N LYS A 15 4.97 -20.29 -6.80
CA LYS A 15 4.09 -21.45 -7.06
C LYS A 15 4.17 -22.03 -8.47
N PHE A 16 5.32 -21.91 -9.14
CA PHE A 16 5.53 -22.57 -10.43
C PHE A 16 5.48 -24.11 -10.36
N ASP A 17 5.56 -24.70 -9.16
CA ASP A 17 5.32 -26.13 -8.92
C ASP A 17 3.88 -26.58 -9.19
N GLN A 18 2.93 -25.64 -9.26
CA GLN A 18 1.50 -25.91 -9.49
C GLN A 18 1.11 -25.77 -10.97
N GLN A 19 2.09 -25.56 -11.85
CA GLN A 19 1.87 -25.38 -13.27
C GLN A 19 1.35 -26.69 -13.91
N ASP A 20 0.28 -26.58 -14.70
CA ASP A 20 -0.21 -27.66 -15.55
C ASP A 20 0.07 -27.37 -17.04
N ARG A 21 -0.34 -28.29 -17.92
CA ARG A 21 -0.13 -28.14 -19.37
C ARG A 21 -0.87 -26.96 -20.00
N ASN A 22 -1.82 -26.35 -19.30
CA ASN A 22 -2.63 -25.24 -19.78
C ASN A 22 -2.21 -23.91 -19.12
N SER A 23 -1.22 -23.95 -18.22
CA SER A 23 -0.75 -22.79 -17.47
C SER A 23 0.33 -22.04 -18.26
N ASP A 24 0.33 -20.71 -18.12
CA ASP A 24 1.28 -19.83 -18.81
C ASP A 24 2.74 -20.19 -18.51
N ASP A 25 3.58 -20.17 -19.55
CA ASP A 25 5.02 -20.40 -19.39
C ASP A 25 5.74 -19.20 -18.73
N ALA A 26 7.02 -19.40 -18.39
CA ALA A 26 7.83 -18.39 -17.71
C ALA A 26 7.90 -17.05 -18.47
N ASP A 27 7.92 -17.07 -19.80
CA ASP A 27 8.04 -15.87 -20.62
C ASP A 27 6.70 -15.16 -20.81
N GLN A 28 5.61 -15.92 -20.90
CA GLN A 28 4.24 -15.42 -20.89
C GLN A 28 3.91 -14.73 -19.56
N VAL A 29 4.27 -15.34 -18.42
CA VAL A 29 4.10 -14.75 -17.09
C VAL A 29 4.89 -13.44 -16.95
N ARG A 30 6.13 -13.40 -17.45
CA ARG A 30 6.95 -12.17 -17.46
C ARG A 30 6.27 -11.05 -18.26
N ALA A 31 5.77 -11.37 -19.46
CA ALA A 31 5.10 -10.40 -20.33
C ALA A 31 3.79 -9.89 -19.71
N LEU A 32 2.97 -10.78 -19.15
CA LEU A 32 1.71 -10.45 -18.51
C LEU A 32 1.90 -9.49 -17.32
N ILE A 33 2.86 -9.81 -16.44
CA ILE A 33 3.12 -9.01 -15.23
C ILE A 33 3.72 -7.66 -15.60
N SER A 34 4.70 -7.64 -16.51
CA SER A 34 5.33 -6.39 -16.96
C SER A 34 4.31 -5.46 -17.63
N GLY A 35 3.50 -5.98 -18.56
CA GLY A 35 2.55 -5.18 -19.34
C GLY A 35 1.26 -4.81 -18.60
N THR A 36 0.64 -5.77 -17.92
CA THR A 36 -0.75 -5.63 -17.44
C THR A 36 -0.83 -5.23 -15.97
N LEU A 37 -0.05 -5.90 -15.11
CA LEU A 37 -0.08 -5.68 -13.66
C LEU A 37 0.75 -4.48 -13.24
N MET A 38 1.95 -4.34 -13.82
CA MET A 38 2.91 -3.30 -13.46
C MET A 38 2.99 -2.16 -14.49
N LYS A 39 2.18 -2.19 -15.56
CA LYS A 39 2.04 -1.12 -16.58
C LYS A 39 3.39 -0.61 -17.14
N GLY A 40 4.37 -1.48 -17.31
CA GLY A 40 5.70 -1.15 -17.82
C GLY A 40 6.68 -0.57 -16.79
N CYS A 41 6.31 -0.45 -15.51
CA CYS A 41 7.19 0.04 -14.45
C CYS A 41 8.35 -0.92 -14.11
N ILE A 42 8.26 -2.18 -14.53
CA ILE A 42 9.26 -3.23 -14.27
C ILE A 42 9.57 -3.95 -15.58
N THR A 43 10.86 -4.14 -15.84
CA THR A 43 11.31 -4.86 -17.04
C THR A 43 11.11 -6.37 -16.88
N PRO A 44 10.77 -7.11 -17.96
CA PRO A 44 10.62 -8.57 -17.91
C PRO A 44 11.81 -9.30 -17.29
N GLN A 45 13.02 -8.74 -17.41
CA GLN A 45 14.27 -9.28 -16.87
C GLN A 45 14.34 -9.23 -15.33
N GLN A 46 13.50 -8.43 -14.68
CA GLN A 46 13.42 -8.32 -13.22
C GLN A 46 12.29 -9.19 -12.62
N ILE A 47 11.61 -9.97 -13.47
CA ILE A 47 10.50 -10.85 -13.10
C ILE A 47 10.99 -12.30 -13.19
N PHE A 48 11.00 -12.99 -12.05
CA PHE A 48 11.49 -14.34 -11.92
C PHE A 48 10.38 -15.27 -11.46
N PRO A 49 9.87 -16.13 -12.36
CA PRO A 49 9.05 -17.26 -11.98
C PRO A 49 9.87 -18.27 -11.16
N VAL A 50 9.34 -18.70 -10.02
CA VAL A 50 10.05 -19.57 -9.07
C VAL A 50 9.09 -20.51 -8.33
N SER A 51 9.63 -21.62 -7.82
CA SER A 51 8.97 -22.43 -6.79
C SER A 51 9.74 -22.37 -5.48
N SER A 52 9.19 -21.63 -4.50
CA SER A 52 9.82 -21.54 -3.16
C SER A 52 9.78 -22.87 -2.43
N MET A 53 8.78 -23.71 -2.71
CA MET A 53 8.67 -25.03 -2.09
C MET A 53 9.77 -25.96 -2.58
N TRP A 54 9.93 -26.11 -3.91
CA TRP A 54 11.00 -26.94 -4.47
C TRP A 54 12.37 -26.41 -4.12
N GLY A 55 12.57 -25.08 -4.18
CA GLY A 55 13.82 -24.45 -3.78
C GLY A 55 14.18 -24.73 -2.31
N TYR A 56 13.20 -24.67 -1.40
CA TYR A 56 13.39 -25.00 0.00
C TYR A 56 13.78 -26.47 0.22
N LEU A 57 13.00 -27.40 -0.34
CA LEU A 57 13.21 -28.84 -0.18
C LEU A 57 14.56 -29.29 -0.74
N ALA A 58 14.90 -28.81 -1.94
CA ALA A 58 16.18 -29.09 -2.58
C ALA A 58 17.36 -28.58 -1.75
N ASN A 59 17.29 -27.32 -1.29
CA ASN A 59 18.39 -26.72 -0.53
C ASN A 59 18.56 -27.38 0.85
N ARG A 60 17.45 -27.76 1.49
CA ARG A 60 17.46 -28.50 2.76
C ARG A 60 18.06 -29.90 2.58
N ALA A 61 17.69 -30.63 1.53
CA ALA A 61 18.28 -31.94 1.21
C ALA A 61 19.79 -31.83 0.95
N ARG A 62 20.22 -30.86 0.14
CA ARG A 62 21.65 -30.59 -0.15
C ARG A 62 22.44 -30.27 1.12
N HIS A 63 21.86 -29.47 2.02
CA HIS A 63 22.49 -29.10 3.29
C HIS A 63 22.67 -30.30 4.24
N GLU A 64 21.64 -31.14 4.38
CA GLU A 64 21.71 -32.36 5.20
C GLU A 64 22.69 -33.38 4.64
N LEU A 65 22.73 -33.57 3.31
CA LEU A 65 23.72 -34.41 2.66
C LEU A 65 25.15 -33.89 2.85
N ALA A 66 25.36 -32.57 2.78
CA ALA A 66 26.68 -31.97 2.96
C ALA A 66 27.19 -32.07 4.41
N ASN A 67 26.31 -31.88 5.41
CA ASN A 67 26.71 -31.82 6.81
C ASN A 67 26.65 -33.18 7.53
N ASN A 68 25.60 -33.97 7.26
CA ASN A 68 25.31 -35.21 7.97
C ASN A 68 25.52 -36.46 7.10
N GLY A 69 25.79 -36.29 5.81
CA GLY A 69 26.08 -37.38 4.88
C GLY A 69 24.89 -38.24 4.48
N LYS A 70 23.69 -37.97 5.03
CA LYS A 70 22.44 -38.69 4.73
C LYS A 70 21.22 -37.84 5.10
N LEU A 71 20.08 -38.16 4.52
CA LEU A 71 18.80 -37.57 4.92
C LEU A 71 18.33 -38.15 6.27
N PRO A 72 17.61 -37.37 7.10
CA PRO A 72 16.97 -37.88 8.30
C PRO A 72 15.85 -38.86 7.97
N ALA A 73 15.45 -39.67 8.96
CA ALA A 73 14.38 -40.63 8.76
C ALA A 73 13.04 -39.89 8.52
N PRO A 74 12.21 -40.32 7.55
CA PRO A 74 10.92 -39.68 7.25
C PRO A 74 9.99 -39.60 8.46
N GLU A 75 10.05 -40.60 9.35
CA GLU A 75 9.26 -40.64 10.58
C GLU A 75 9.66 -39.55 11.60
N GLN A 76 10.91 -39.09 11.53
CA GLN A 76 11.42 -38.02 12.39
C GLN A 76 11.19 -36.64 11.80
N GLN A 77 11.25 -36.51 10.47
CA GLN A 77 11.12 -35.23 9.79
C GLN A 77 10.27 -35.35 8.52
N ARG A 78 9.03 -34.85 8.58
CA ARG A 78 8.02 -34.96 7.51
C ARG A 78 8.44 -34.37 6.16
N TRP A 79 9.27 -33.32 6.16
CA TRP A 79 9.74 -32.70 4.91
C TRP A 79 10.54 -33.67 4.01
N VAL A 80 11.09 -34.76 4.57
CA VAL A 80 11.78 -35.79 3.78
C VAL A 80 10.81 -36.52 2.87
N GLU A 81 9.57 -36.75 3.33
CA GLU A 81 8.51 -37.31 2.50
C GLU A 81 8.11 -36.32 1.40
N ASP A 82 7.98 -35.03 1.75
CA ASP A 82 7.67 -33.97 0.79
C ASP A 82 8.75 -33.83 -0.30
N PHE A 83 10.02 -33.87 0.10
CA PHE A 83 11.16 -33.89 -0.81
C PHE A 83 11.15 -35.14 -1.70
N ALA A 84 10.95 -36.32 -1.13
CA ALA A 84 10.92 -37.56 -1.89
C ALA A 84 9.74 -37.58 -2.89
N HIS A 85 8.59 -37.05 -2.50
CA HIS A 85 7.46 -36.87 -3.40
C HIS A 85 7.74 -35.91 -4.54
N ALA A 86 8.43 -34.80 -4.27
CA ALA A 86 8.77 -33.79 -5.27
C ALA A 86 9.90 -34.25 -6.21
N ALA A 87 10.96 -34.85 -5.68
CA ALA A 87 12.18 -35.19 -6.42
C ALA A 87 12.16 -36.60 -7.04
N LEU A 88 11.55 -37.58 -6.36
CA LEU A 88 11.50 -38.99 -6.79
C LEU A 88 10.11 -39.41 -7.28
N GLY A 89 9.10 -38.57 -7.07
CA GLY A 89 7.71 -38.81 -7.45
C GLY A 89 6.90 -39.60 -6.43
N ARG A 90 5.59 -39.76 -6.66
CA ARG A 90 4.64 -40.34 -5.68
C ARG A 90 4.85 -41.82 -5.32
N ARG A 91 5.73 -42.53 -6.04
CA ARG A 91 5.93 -43.98 -5.91
C ARG A 91 7.28 -44.36 -5.26
N TRP A 92 7.96 -43.38 -4.66
CA TRP A 92 9.22 -43.59 -3.97
C TRP A 92 9.09 -44.61 -2.82
N ARG A 93 10.20 -45.27 -2.49
CA ARG A 93 10.31 -46.25 -1.41
C ARG A 93 11.42 -45.86 -0.45
N HIS A 94 11.36 -46.30 0.80
CA HIS A 94 12.42 -46.04 1.79
C HIS A 94 13.81 -46.52 1.34
N ALA A 95 13.90 -47.53 0.50
CA ALA A 95 15.17 -48.00 -0.06
C ALA A 95 15.81 -46.98 -1.03
N ASP A 96 15.02 -46.16 -1.71
CA ASP A 96 15.50 -45.14 -2.65
C ASP A 96 16.22 -44.00 -1.89
N LEU A 97 15.85 -43.79 -0.61
CA LEU A 97 16.52 -42.83 0.28
C LEU A 97 17.88 -43.33 0.82
N ALA A 98 18.27 -44.57 0.52
CA ALA A 98 19.59 -45.11 0.87
C ALA A 98 20.64 -44.83 -0.20
N ASP A 99 20.23 -44.50 -1.44
CA ASP A 99 21.14 -44.17 -2.53
C ASP A 99 21.51 -42.69 -2.50
N LEU A 100 22.60 -42.37 -1.79
CA LEU A 100 23.05 -41.00 -1.56
C LEU A 100 23.43 -40.25 -2.85
N GLU A 101 23.97 -40.94 -3.85
CA GLU A 101 24.32 -40.32 -5.14
C GLU A 101 23.05 -39.97 -5.92
N HIS A 102 22.08 -40.89 -5.94
CA HIS A 102 20.79 -40.62 -6.59
C HIS A 102 20.04 -39.47 -5.92
N ILE A 103 20.02 -39.41 -4.59
CA ILE A 103 19.36 -38.33 -3.84
C ILE A 103 20.06 -36.98 -4.07
N ARG A 104 21.39 -36.96 -4.11
CA ARG A 104 22.14 -35.72 -4.40
C ARG A 104 21.78 -35.21 -5.78
N HIS A 105 21.76 -36.10 -6.78
CA HIS A 105 21.35 -35.74 -8.13
C HIS A 105 19.90 -35.24 -8.19
N ALA A 106 18.97 -35.93 -7.52
CA ALA A 106 17.57 -35.54 -7.47
C ALA A 106 17.37 -34.18 -6.77
N ALA A 107 18.17 -33.88 -5.73
CA ALA A 107 18.14 -32.59 -5.05
C ALA A 107 18.72 -31.45 -5.92
N ASP A 108 19.75 -31.72 -6.72
CA ASP A 108 20.28 -30.74 -7.68
C ASP A 108 19.30 -30.48 -8.82
N GLN A 109 18.63 -31.52 -9.35
CA GLN A 109 17.57 -31.39 -10.34
C GLN A 109 16.38 -30.58 -9.80
N LEU A 110 15.91 -30.90 -8.59
CA LEU A 110 14.81 -30.15 -7.96
C LEU A 110 15.19 -28.68 -7.71
N TRP A 111 16.47 -28.40 -7.44
CA TRP A 111 16.98 -27.03 -7.34
C TRP A 111 16.94 -26.30 -8.68
N GLU A 112 17.34 -26.96 -9.78
CA GLU A 112 17.24 -26.41 -11.13
C GLU A 112 15.78 -26.13 -11.51
N ASP A 113 14.89 -27.08 -11.26
CA ASP A 113 13.44 -26.99 -11.54
C ASP A 113 12.76 -25.88 -10.73
N SER A 114 13.31 -25.54 -9.55
CA SER A 114 12.78 -24.44 -8.73
C SER A 114 12.99 -23.04 -9.33
N LEU A 115 13.88 -22.93 -10.32
CA LEU A 115 14.31 -21.68 -10.98
C LEU A 115 14.90 -20.62 -10.04
N PHE A 116 15.21 -20.97 -8.77
CA PHE A 116 15.72 -20.02 -7.76
C PHE A 116 17.15 -19.54 -8.01
N ALA A 117 17.94 -20.25 -8.80
CA ALA A 117 19.33 -19.88 -9.08
C ALA A 117 19.43 -18.51 -9.77
N GLN A 118 18.56 -18.25 -10.75
CA GLN A 118 18.54 -17.01 -11.53
C GLN A 118 18.29 -15.75 -10.68
N PRO A 119 17.20 -15.65 -9.88
CA PRO A 119 16.96 -14.48 -9.05
C PRO A 119 18.03 -14.30 -7.98
N ILE A 120 18.55 -15.38 -7.38
CA ILE A 120 19.63 -15.27 -6.38
C ILE A 120 20.87 -14.65 -7.03
N GLN A 121 21.29 -15.15 -8.19
CA GLN A 121 22.47 -14.63 -8.87
C GLN A 121 22.26 -13.17 -9.30
N ALA A 122 21.13 -12.86 -9.95
CA ALA A 122 20.82 -11.51 -10.40
C ALA A 122 20.73 -10.51 -9.24
N LEU A 123 20.06 -10.90 -8.14
CA LEU A 123 19.90 -10.06 -6.96
C LEU A 123 21.22 -9.87 -6.21
N LEU A 124 22.00 -10.93 -5.98
CA LEU A 124 23.29 -10.81 -5.29
C LEU A 124 24.28 -9.96 -6.07
N HIS A 125 24.40 -10.17 -7.38
CA HIS A 125 25.33 -9.39 -8.20
C HIS A 125 24.91 -7.93 -8.26
N ALA A 126 23.62 -7.65 -8.47
CA ALA A 126 23.12 -6.28 -8.48
C ALA A 126 23.23 -5.61 -7.10
N ALA A 127 22.94 -6.33 -6.02
CA ALA A 127 23.05 -5.81 -4.66
C ALA A 127 24.51 -5.56 -4.30
N TYR A 128 25.42 -6.51 -4.56
CA TYR A 128 26.84 -6.36 -4.22
C TYR A 128 27.54 -5.29 -5.07
N ALA A 129 27.29 -5.27 -6.39
CA ALA A 129 27.86 -4.27 -7.28
C ALA A 129 27.40 -2.84 -6.93
N ASN A 130 26.12 -2.67 -6.57
CA ASN A 130 25.53 -1.34 -6.41
C ASN A 130 25.31 -0.91 -4.94
N ALA A 131 25.57 -1.76 -3.95
CA ALA A 131 25.32 -1.45 -2.53
C ALA A 131 26.08 -0.21 -2.04
N SER A 132 27.37 -0.11 -2.41
CA SER A 132 28.22 1.04 -2.05
C SER A 132 27.68 2.33 -2.68
N LEU A 133 27.26 2.29 -3.94
CA LEU A 133 26.68 3.42 -4.67
C LEU A 133 25.31 3.82 -4.12
N TYR A 134 24.46 2.87 -3.75
CA TYR A 134 23.18 3.18 -3.10
C TYR A 134 23.36 3.80 -1.71
N ALA A 135 24.34 3.32 -0.94
CA ALA A 135 24.70 3.91 0.35
C ALA A 135 25.24 5.33 0.18
N LEU A 136 26.15 5.56 -0.77
CA LEU A 136 26.68 6.88 -1.12
C LEU A 136 25.58 7.84 -1.56
N ARG A 137 24.67 7.41 -2.45
CA ARG A 137 23.54 8.23 -2.89
C ARG A 137 22.60 8.59 -1.74
N SER A 138 22.32 7.64 -0.85
CA SER A 138 21.50 7.89 0.34
C SER A 138 22.16 8.90 1.28
N ALA A 139 23.46 8.76 1.53
CA ALA A 139 24.23 9.69 2.33
C ALA A 139 24.30 11.09 1.68
N ALA A 140 24.57 11.18 0.38
CA ALA A 140 24.60 12.43 -0.37
C ALA A 140 23.23 13.14 -0.36
N HIS A 141 22.14 12.39 -0.50
CA HIS A 141 20.79 12.93 -0.42
C HIS A 141 20.49 13.50 0.98
N LYS A 142 20.90 12.79 2.05
CA LYS A 142 20.77 13.30 3.42
C LYS A 142 21.60 14.56 3.64
N LEU A 143 22.84 14.59 3.16
CA LEU A 143 23.71 15.77 3.25
C LEU A 143 23.11 16.97 2.52
N LEU A 144 22.56 16.76 1.31
CA LEU A 144 21.89 17.81 0.57
C LEU A 144 20.67 18.34 1.33
N ASN A 145 19.86 17.45 1.91
CA ASN A 145 18.70 17.85 2.73
C ASN A 145 19.12 18.66 3.96
N TYR A 146 20.17 18.23 4.68
CA TYR A 146 20.69 18.98 5.83
C TYR A 146 21.31 20.32 5.44
N ALA A 147 22.07 20.36 4.35
CA ALA A 147 22.68 21.59 3.85
C ALA A 147 21.60 22.60 3.41
N GLN A 148 20.53 22.12 2.76
CA GLN A 148 19.39 22.95 2.38
C GLN A 148 18.66 23.51 3.62
N GLN A 149 18.31 22.66 4.58
CA GLN A 149 17.64 23.08 5.82
C GLN A 149 18.48 24.10 6.61
N ALA A 150 19.79 23.86 6.73
CA ALA A 150 20.71 24.77 7.41
C ALA A 150 20.79 26.12 6.69
N ARG A 151 20.85 26.12 5.36
CA ARG A 151 20.85 27.35 4.56
C ARG A 151 19.55 28.14 4.75
N GLU A 152 18.40 27.51 4.63
CA GLU A 152 17.09 28.15 4.83
C GLU A 152 16.97 28.76 6.24
N TYR A 153 17.44 28.05 7.27
CA TYR A 153 17.47 28.53 8.64
C TYR A 153 18.38 29.77 8.81
N LEU A 154 19.62 29.70 8.30
CA LEU A 154 20.58 30.79 8.42
C LEU A 154 20.14 32.02 7.62
N ASP A 155 19.62 31.82 6.40
CA ASP A 155 19.07 32.91 5.59
C ASP A 155 17.91 33.58 6.33
N PHE A 156 16.99 32.82 6.92
CA PHE A 156 15.89 33.36 7.72
C PHE A 156 16.39 34.22 8.89
N ARG A 157 17.37 33.71 9.65
CA ARG A 157 17.98 34.44 10.78
C ARG A 157 18.68 35.73 10.33
N ALA A 158 19.42 35.68 9.23
CA ALA A 158 20.10 36.86 8.67
C ALA A 158 19.10 37.97 8.33
N HIS A 159 17.98 37.61 7.70
CA HIS A 159 16.92 38.56 7.38
C HIS A 159 16.21 39.07 8.64
N GLY A 160 15.92 38.21 9.61
CA GLY A 160 15.31 38.60 10.88
C GLY A 160 16.11 39.64 11.66
N LEU A 161 17.44 39.63 11.56
CA LEU A 161 18.29 40.67 12.16
C LEU A 161 18.22 42.01 11.42
N ASN A 162 17.90 42.02 10.12
CA ASN A 162 17.77 43.23 9.31
C ASN A 162 16.39 43.93 9.50
N VAL A 163 15.33 43.16 9.76
CA VAL A 163 13.93 43.67 9.85
C VAL A 163 13.65 44.43 11.15
N ALA A 164 12.91 45.55 11.07
CA ALA A 164 12.55 46.39 12.21
C ALA A 164 11.83 45.62 13.33
N CYS A 165 12.10 45.96 14.60
CA CYS A 165 11.44 45.31 15.75
C CYS A 165 9.92 45.44 15.69
N GLU A 166 9.41 46.57 15.23
CA GLU A 166 7.97 46.82 15.06
C GLU A 166 7.38 45.93 13.97
N GLN A 167 8.07 45.80 12.84
CA GLN A 167 7.69 44.91 11.74
C GLN A 167 7.72 43.43 12.18
N LEU A 168 8.73 43.01 12.94
CA LEU A 168 8.79 41.65 13.51
C LEU A 168 7.60 41.38 14.46
N ARG A 169 7.22 42.36 15.28
CA ARG A 169 6.05 42.24 16.17
C ARG A 169 4.75 42.14 15.38
N GLN A 170 4.61 42.92 14.31
CA GLN A 170 3.46 42.84 13.39
C GLN A 170 3.37 41.46 12.74
N ASN A 171 4.47 40.94 12.19
CA ASN A 171 4.50 39.60 11.59
C ASN A 171 4.14 38.49 12.60
N ILE A 172 4.63 38.59 13.83
CA ILE A 172 4.26 37.64 14.90
C ILE A 172 2.76 37.69 15.17
N HIS A 173 2.18 38.88 15.24
CA HIS A 173 0.76 39.06 15.48
C HIS A 173 -0.10 38.51 14.33
N GLN A 174 0.30 38.75 13.07
CA GLN A 174 -0.40 38.23 11.89
C GLN A 174 -0.34 36.71 11.79
N VAL A 175 0.80 36.10 12.14
CA VAL A 175 0.92 34.63 12.23
C VAL A 175 0.03 34.08 13.36
N GLU A 176 -0.11 34.80 14.47
CA GLU A 176 -1.05 34.44 15.55
C GLU A 176 -2.51 34.51 15.10
N GLU A 177 -2.90 35.55 14.37
CA GLU A 177 -4.24 35.66 13.77
C GLU A 177 -4.48 34.54 12.76
N SER A 178 -3.50 34.22 11.92
CA SER A 178 -3.55 33.11 10.96
C SER A 178 -3.72 31.75 11.66
N LEU A 179 -3.08 31.56 12.82
CA LEU A 179 -3.22 30.35 13.62
C LEU A 179 -4.60 30.23 14.27
N GLN A 180 -5.19 31.35 14.72
CA GLN A 180 -6.56 31.38 15.22
C GLN A 180 -7.58 31.11 14.10
N LEU A 181 -7.37 31.72 12.93
CA LEU A 181 -8.20 31.49 11.75
C LEU A 181 -8.13 30.03 11.31
N LEU A 182 -6.94 29.41 11.33
CA LEU A 182 -6.77 27.98 11.06
C LEU A 182 -7.58 27.11 12.03
N GLN A 183 -7.57 27.41 13.33
CA GLN A 183 -8.33 26.67 14.34
C GLN A 183 -9.84 26.79 14.15
N LEU A 184 -10.33 27.99 13.84
CA LEU A 184 -11.75 28.21 13.54
C LEU A 184 -12.15 27.43 12.27
N ASN A 185 -11.34 27.54 11.23
CA ASN A 185 -11.54 26.87 9.97
C ASN A 185 -11.47 25.34 10.12
N GLN A 186 -10.61 24.81 10.99
CA GLN A 186 -10.55 23.38 11.29
C GLN A 186 -11.90 22.87 11.82
N ALA A 187 -12.54 23.59 12.73
CA ALA A 187 -13.84 23.20 13.28
C ALA A 187 -14.95 23.24 12.20
N GLN A 188 -14.96 24.30 11.38
CA GLN A 188 -15.92 24.43 10.28
C GLN A 188 -15.72 23.32 9.23
N VAL A 189 -14.49 23.13 8.74
CA VAL A 189 -14.13 22.13 7.74
C VAL A 189 -14.38 20.71 8.25
N SER A 190 -14.13 20.45 9.54
CA SER A 190 -14.49 19.17 10.15
C SER A 190 -15.99 18.90 10.09
N GLY A 191 -16.83 19.94 10.24
CA GLY A 191 -18.28 19.83 10.09
C GLY A 191 -18.70 19.59 8.63
N GLU A 192 -18.16 20.36 7.69
CA GLU A 192 -18.44 20.21 6.25
C GLU A 192 -18.01 18.85 5.72
N ILE A 193 -16.81 18.39 6.08
CA ILE A 193 -16.30 17.09 5.65
C ILE A 193 -17.14 15.96 6.24
N LYS A 194 -17.51 16.04 7.52
CA LYS A 194 -18.40 15.04 8.13
C LYS A 194 -19.74 14.98 7.40
N HIS A 195 -20.29 16.12 7.01
CA HIS A 195 -21.51 16.18 6.22
C HIS A 195 -21.35 15.54 4.83
N GLU A 196 -20.26 15.82 4.12
CA GLU A 196 -19.96 15.22 2.81
C GLU A 196 -19.76 13.69 2.91
N ILE A 197 -19.10 13.22 3.97
CA ILE A 197 -18.99 11.78 4.27
C ILE A 197 -20.39 11.18 4.49
N GLU A 198 -21.22 11.80 5.33
CA GLU A 198 -22.58 11.32 5.59
C GLU A 198 -23.42 11.25 4.31
N LEU A 199 -23.31 12.25 3.42
CA LEU A 199 -23.97 12.24 2.11
C LEU A 199 -23.46 11.11 1.20
N ALA A 200 -22.13 10.94 1.10
CA ALA A 200 -21.52 9.89 0.29
C ALA A 200 -21.90 8.49 0.79
N LEU A 201 -21.86 8.27 2.11
CA LEU A 201 -22.27 7.02 2.76
C LEU A 201 -23.75 6.73 2.55
N THR A 202 -24.62 7.75 2.67
CA THR A 202 -26.06 7.60 2.43
C THR A 202 -26.34 7.21 0.99
N SER A 203 -25.65 7.85 0.03
CA SER A 203 -25.78 7.54 -1.39
C SER A 203 -25.25 6.13 -1.74
N ALA A 204 -24.11 5.74 -1.16
CA ALA A 204 -23.54 4.41 -1.31
C ALA A 204 -24.46 3.33 -0.72
N ASN A 205 -25.04 3.56 0.45
CA ASN A 205 -26.00 2.64 1.08
C ASN A 205 -27.29 2.51 0.28
N HIS A 206 -27.79 3.61 -0.30
CA HIS A 206 -28.94 3.56 -1.19
C HIS A 206 -28.64 2.71 -2.44
N PHE A 207 -27.47 2.90 -3.04
CA PHE A 207 -27.04 2.09 -4.19
C PHE A 207 -26.88 0.61 -3.82
N LEU A 208 -26.28 0.30 -2.67
CA LEU A 208 -26.16 -1.08 -2.18
C LEU A 208 -27.52 -1.75 -2.02
N ARG A 209 -28.49 -1.07 -1.41
CA ARG A 209 -29.86 -1.58 -1.27
C ARG A 209 -30.51 -1.82 -2.64
N GLN A 210 -30.33 -0.90 -3.58
CA GLN A 210 -30.85 -1.07 -4.94
C GLN A 210 -30.24 -2.30 -5.64
N GLN A 211 -28.94 -2.55 -5.46
CA GLN A 211 -28.28 -3.75 -6.01
C GLN A 211 -28.75 -5.03 -5.29
N GLN A 212 -28.93 -4.97 -3.97
CA GLN A 212 -29.46 -6.07 -3.16
C GLN A 212 -30.86 -6.47 -3.62
N ASP A 213 -31.77 -5.51 -3.77
CA ASP A 213 -33.14 -5.75 -4.24
C ASP A 213 -33.15 -6.32 -5.67
N ALA A 214 -32.33 -5.76 -6.56
CA ALA A 214 -32.21 -6.24 -7.94
C ALA A 214 -31.62 -7.66 -8.03
N LEU A 215 -30.65 -7.99 -7.18
CA LEU A 215 -30.06 -9.32 -7.11
C LEU A 215 -31.07 -10.32 -6.55
N ASN A 216 -31.75 -9.98 -5.45
CA ASN A 216 -32.78 -10.83 -4.85
C ASN A 216 -33.93 -11.12 -5.82
N ALA A 217 -34.35 -10.13 -6.62
CA ALA A 217 -35.34 -10.33 -7.68
C ALA A 217 -34.85 -11.27 -8.80
N GLN A 218 -33.60 -11.13 -9.23
CA GLN A 218 -33.00 -12.00 -10.25
C GLN A 218 -32.79 -13.43 -9.74
N LEU A 219 -32.36 -13.59 -8.49
CA LEU A 219 -32.30 -14.90 -7.83
C LEU A 219 -33.69 -15.53 -7.76
N ALA A 220 -34.71 -14.77 -7.33
CA ALA A 220 -36.08 -15.27 -7.30
C ALA A 220 -36.62 -15.71 -8.67
N ALA A 221 -36.19 -15.07 -9.76
CA ALA A 221 -36.55 -15.47 -11.13
C ALA A 221 -35.82 -16.74 -11.58
N LEU A 222 -34.56 -16.93 -11.17
CA LEU A 222 -33.80 -18.14 -11.48
C LEU A 222 -34.39 -19.41 -10.85
N PHE A 223 -34.94 -19.29 -9.64
CA PHE A 223 -35.55 -20.41 -8.92
C PHE A 223 -37.03 -20.65 -9.27
N GLN A 224 -37.59 -19.94 -10.26
CA GLN A 224 -38.96 -20.19 -10.76
C GLN A 224 -39.01 -21.22 -11.90
N ASP A 225 -37.87 -21.53 -12.52
CA ASP A 225 -37.79 -22.48 -13.63
C ASP A 225 -37.23 -23.82 -13.11
N ASP A 226 -38.13 -24.75 -12.73
CA ASP A 226 -37.79 -26.06 -12.15
C ASP A 226 -37.11 -27.03 -13.16
N SER A 227 -36.87 -26.58 -14.39
CA SER A 227 -36.37 -27.40 -15.50
C SER A 227 -34.84 -27.45 -15.62
N GLU A 228 -34.11 -26.56 -14.93
CA GLU A 228 -32.66 -26.43 -15.05
C GLU A 228 -31.89 -27.35 -14.09
N SER A 229 -30.72 -27.84 -14.53
CA SER A 229 -29.85 -28.65 -13.68
C SER A 229 -29.22 -27.79 -12.57
N LEU A 230 -28.97 -28.37 -11.40
CA LEU A 230 -28.29 -27.68 -10.28
C LEU A 230 -26.94 -27.06 -10.69
N SER A 231 -26.23 -27.68 -11.65
CA SER A 231 -24.99 -27.13 -12.22
C SER A 231 -25.20 -25.86 -13.04
N GLU A 232 -26.30 -25.75 -13.77
CA GLU A 232 -26.64 -24.57 -14.57
C GLU A 232 -27.10 -23.42 -13.68
N ILE A 233 -27.98 -23.71 -12.71
CA ILE A 233 -28.42 -22.75 -11.69
C ILE A 233 -27.21 -22.20 -10.93
N ARG A 234 -26.26 -23.07 -10.53
CA ARG A 234 -25.01 -22.66 -9.89
C ARG A 234 -24.20 -21.70 -10.75
N THR A 235 -23.96 -22.05 -12.01
CA THR A 235 -23.15 -21.24 -12.93
C THR A 235 -23.78 -19.87 -13.15
N ARG A 236 -25.12 -19.81 -13.23
CA ARG A 236 -25.88 -18.56 -13.33
C ARG A 236 -25.80 -17.73 -12.05
N CYS A 237 -25.96 -18.34 -10.87
CA CYS A 237 -25.77 -17.66 -9.59
C CYS A 237 -24.35 -17.09 -9.44
N GLU A 238 -23.32 -17.85 -9.78
CA GLU A 238 -21.92 -17.37 -9.78
C GLU A 238 -21.74 -16.16 -10.71
N THR A 239 -22.33 -16.20 -11.91
CA THR A 239 -22.26 -15.11 -12.89
C THR A 239 -23.00 -13.85 -12.42
N LEU A 240 -24.19 -14.01 -11.83
CA LEU A 240 -24.96 -12.90 -11.28
C LEU A 240 -24.23 -12.22 -10.11
N LEU A 241 -23.72 -13.01 -9.16
CA LEU A 241 -22.98 -12.50 -8.01
C LEU A 241 -21.70 -11.77 -8.45
N GLN A 242 -20.96 -12.33 -9.42
CA GLN A 242 -19.77 -11.68 -9.96
C GLN A 242 -20.10 -10.35 -10.66
N THR A 243 -21.22 -10.30 -11.38
CA THR A 243 -21.69 -9.09 -12.06
C THR A 243 -22.10 -8.01 -11.05
N ALA A 244 -22.82 -8.38 -10.00
CA ALA A 244 -23.18 -7.48 -8.91
C ALA A 244 -21.94 -6.95 -8.18
N GLN A 245 -20.98 -7.83 -7.86
CA GLN A 245 -19.70 -7.44 -7.26
C GLN A 245 -18.96 -6.41 -8.12
N ASN A 246 -18.81 -6.68 -9.42
CA ASN A 246 -18.10 -5.77 -10.34
C ASN A 246 -18.80 -4.42 -10.44
N THR A 247 -20.13 -4.42 -10.43
CA THR A 247 -20.96 -3.22 -10.50
C THR A 247 -20.80 -2.38 -9.22
N ILE A 248 -20.86 -3.01 -8.05
CA ILE A 248 -20.64 -2.36 -6.75
C ILE A 248 -19.21 -1.82 -6.63
N SER A 249 -18.21 -2.61 -7.01
CA SER A 249 -16.80 -2.19 -6.98
C SER A 249 -16.56 -0.95 -7.86
N ARG A 250 -17.15 -0.92 -9.07
CA ARG A 250 -17.03 0.22 -9.98
C ARG A 250 -17.71 1.47 -9.41
N ASP A 251 -18.93 1.36 -8.91
CA ASP A 251 -19.68 2.48 -8.34
C ASP A 251 -18.96 3.07 -7.12
N PHE A 252 -18.48 2.22 -6.22
CA PHE A 252 -17.69 2.66 -5.07
C PHE A 252 -16.42 3.38 -5.48
N THR A 253 -15.68 2.86 -6.46
CA THR A 253 -14.47 3.52 -6.97
C THR A 253 -14.77 4.94 -7.49
N LEU A 254 -15.89 5.12 -8.19
CA LEU A 254 -16.30 6.44 -8.70
C LEU A 254 -16.70 7.39 -7.57
N ARG A 255 -17.54 6.93 -6.64
CA ARG A 255 -18.00 7.74 -5.50
C ARG A 255 -16.87 8.15 -4.58
N PHE A 256 -15.90 7.27 -4.35
CA PHE A 256 -14.73 7.61 -3.55
C PHE A 256 -13.82 8.62 -4.23
N ALA A 257 -13.65 8.54 -5.56
CA ALA A 257 -12.91 9.57 -6.31
C ALA A 257 -13.62 10.94 -6.25
N GLU A 258 -14.95 10.95 -6.29
CA GLU A 258 -15.75 12.18 -6.15
C GLU A 258 -15.67 12.77 -4.74
N LEU A 259 -15.76 11.92 -3.71
CA LEU A 259 -15.55 12.31 -2.32
C LEU A 259 -14.14 12.90 -2.14
N GLU A 260 -13.10 12.21 -2.61
CA GLU A 260 -11.71 12.68 -2.55
C GLU A 260 -11.55 14.06 -3.21
N SER A 261 -12.09 14.24 -4.41
CA SER A 261 -12.04 15.52 -5.12
C SER A 261 -12.74 16.64 -4.34
N THR A 262 -13.89 16.34 -3.73
CA THR A 262 -14.66 17.31 -2.94
C THR A 262 -13.91 17.68 -1.67
N LEU A 263 -13.37 16.69 -0.94
CA LEU A 263 -12.57 16.91 0.26
C LEU A 263 -11.31 17.74 -0.03
N CYS A 264 -10.58 17.41 -1.11
CA CYS A 264 -9.41 18.17 -1.52
C CYS A 264 -9.76 19.62 -1.85
N ARG A 265 -10.90 19.86 -2.50
CA ARG A 265 -11.37 21.20 -2.83
C ARG A 265 -11.72 22.00 -1.57
N VAL A 266 -12.57 21.46 -0.69
CA VAL A 266 -12.98 22.12 0.56
C VAL A 266 -11.76 22.53 1.38
N LEU A 267 -10.81 21.60 1.55
CA LEU A 267 -9.62 21.85 2.33
C LEU A 267 -8.65 22.84 1.64
N THR A 268 -8.52 22.77 0.31
CA THR A 268 -7.71 23.74 -0.45
C THR A 268 -8.29 25.15 -0.37
N ASP A 269 -9.60 25.31 -0.47
CA ASP A 269 -10.28 26.61 -0.44
C ASP A 269 -10.10 27.30 0.92
N VAL A 270 -9.98 26.51 1.99
CA VAL A 270 -9.77 27.00 3.36
C VAL A 270 -8.31 27.33 3.66
N ILE A 271 -7.38 26.51 3.18
CA ILE A 271 -5.96 26.64 3.51
C ILE A 271 -5.24 27.65 2.62
N ARG A 272 -5.58 27.69 1.33
CA ARG A 272 -4.91 28.55 0.35
C ARG A 272 -4.93 30.04 0.74
N PRO A 273 -6.03 30.62 1.26
CA PRO A 273 -6.03 32.01 1.71
C PRO A 273 -5.04 32.25 2.86
N ILE A 274 -4.99 31.36 3.85
CA ILE A 274 -4.07 31.46 4.99
C ILE A 274 -2.61 31.37 4.50
N GLU A 275 -2.33 30.40 3.63
CA GLU A 275 -1.01 30.23 3.03
C GLU A 275 -0.56 31.48 2.24
N GLN A 276 -1.45 32.02 1.41
CA GLN A 276 -1.18 33.21 0.59
C GLN A 276 -0.95 34.45 1.45
N GLN A 277 -1.77 34.63 2.49
CA GLN A 277 -1.63 35.74 3.42
C GLN A 277 -0.27 35.69 4.13
N VAL A 278 0.08 34.57 4.74
CA VAL A 278 1.36 34.41 5.45
C VAL A 278 2.55 34.61 4.49
N LYS A 279 2.48 34.08 3.27
CA LYS A 279 3.53 34.28 2.25
C LYS A 279 3.68 35.75 1.85
N MET A 280 2.58 36.45 1.63
CA MET A 280 2.57 37.86 1.25
C MET A 280 3.21 38.71 2.35
N GLU A 281 2.75 38.57 3.60
CA GLU A 281 3.22 39.35 4.76
C GLU A 281 4.71 39.13 5.05
N LEU A 282 5.17 37.87 4.96
CA LEU A 282 6.59 37.54 5.10
C LEU A 282 7.42 38.17 3.97
N SER A 283 6.91 38.15 2.74
CA SER A 283 7.62 38.71 1.58
C SER A 283 7.74 40.24 1.64
N GLU A 284 6.68 40.93 2.10
CA GLU A 284 6.70 42.39 2.31
C GLU A 284 7.73 42.79 3.38
N SER A 285 7.90 41.94 4.39
CA SER A 285 8.91 42.12 5.43
C SER A 285 10.32 41.69 5.00
N GLY A 286 10.51 41.28 3.75
CA GLY A 286 11.81 40.88 3.20
C GLY A 286 12.26 39.48 3.59
N PHE A 287 11.41 38.67 4.24
CA PHE A 287 11.68 37.25 4.42
C PHE A 287 11.45 36.52 3.11
N ARG A 288 12.41 35.68 2.71
CA ARG A 288 12.18 34.69 1.65
C ARG A 288 11.57 33.46 2.30
N PRO A 289 10.31 33.10 1.98
CA PRO A 289 9.71 31.90 2.53
C PRO A 289 10.38 30.68 1.88
N GLY A 290 11.48 30.20 2.47
CA GLY A 290 11.98 28.83 2.27
C GLY A 290 11.11 27.80 2.99
N PHE A 291 9.99 28.21 3.57
CA PHE A 291 9.05 27.32 4.25
C PHE A 291 8.11 26.70 3.24
N HIS A 292 8.05 25.37 3.28
CA HIS A 292 7.07 24.59 2.54
C HIS A 292 5.89 24.29 3.46
N PHE A 293 4.72 24.83 3.13
CA PHE A 293 3.48 24.41 3.79
C PHE A 293 3.16 22.97 3.39
N PRO A 294 2.56 22.18 4.29
CA PRO A 294 2.14 20.84 3.94
C PRO A 294 1.10 20.94 2.82
N VAL A 295 1.34 20.20 1.75
CA VAL A 295 0.33 19.99 0.72
C VAL A 295 -0.57 18.89 1.26
N PHE A 296 -1.88 19.10 1.21
CA PHE A 296 -2.80 17.99 1.39
C PHE A 296 -2.65 17.07 0.19
N HIS A 297 -1.71 16.15 0.29
CA HIS A 297 -1.79 14.91 -0.43
C HIS A 297 -3.01 14.24 0.17
N GLY A 298 -4.08 14.09 -0.61
CA GLY A 298 -5.18 13.25 -0.20
C GLY A 298 -4.56 12.01 0.40
N VAL A 299 -4.79 11.78 1.70
CA VAL A 299 -4.72 10.42 2.21
C VAL A 299 -5.86 9.77 1.47
N VAL A 300 -5.60 9.39 0.21
CA VAL A 300 -6.49 8.55 -0.57
C VAL A 300 -6.60 7.38 0.36
N PRO A 301 -7.74 7.19 1.04
CA PRO A 301 -7.89 5.95 1.73
C PRO A 301 -7.73 4.96 0.61
N HIS A 302 -6.70 4.11 0.68
CA HIS A 302 -6.48 3.10 -0.32
C HIS A 302 -7.67 2.15 -0.15
N PHE A 303 -8.82 2.56 -0.69
CA PHE A 303 -10.08 1.86 -0.69
C PHE A 303 -9.92 0.80 -1.74
N ASN A 304 -9.13 -0.21 -1.39
CA ASN A 304 -9.06 -1.40 -2.17
C ASN A 304 -10.40 -2.09 -1.95
N THR A 305 -11.32 -1.90 -2.89
CA THR A 305 -12.63 -2.55 -2.86
C THR A 305 -12.44 -4.06 -2.65
N ARG A 306 -11.41 -4.69 -3.23
CA ARG A 306 -11.10 -6.11 -2.96
C ARG A 306 -10.72 -6.39 -1.50
N GLN A 307 -10.07 -5.46 -0.80
CA GLN A 307 -9.83 -5.58 0.63
C GLN A 307 -11.13 -5.46 1.42
N LEU A 308 -12.01 -4.50 1.10
CA LEU A 308 -13.36 -4.41 1.68
C LEU A 308 -14.15 -5.72 1.50
N PHE A 309 -14.18 -6.26 0.28
CA PHE A 309 -14.77 -7.55 -0.03
C PHE A 309 -14.12 -8.68 0.80
N SER A 310 -12.80 -8.70 0.94
CA SER A 310 -12.10 -9.71 1.75
C SER A 310 -12.31 -9.56 3.26
N GLU A 311 -12.47 -8.33 3.74
CA GLU A 311 -12.60 -8.02 5.16
C GLU A 311 -14.00 -8.37 5.66
N VAL A 312 -15.03 -8.05 4.87
CA VAL A 312 -16.41 -8.50 5.09
C VAL A 312 -16.45 -10.02 5.20
N ILE A 313 -15.78 -10.72 4.30
CA ILE A 313 -15.74 -12.19 4.31
C ILE A 313 -14.95 -12.73 5.52
N SER A 314 -13.82 -12.11 5.88
CA SER A 314 -13.03 -12.55 7.03
C SER A 314 -13.74 -12.34 8.38
N ARG A 315 -14.59 -11.30 8.51
CA ARG A 315 -15.43 -11.08 9.69
C ARG A 315 -16.52 -12.15 9.83
N GLN A 316 -16.84 -12.87 8.75
CA GLN A 316 -17.77 -14.00 8.73
C GLN A 316 -17.09 -15.36 8.98
N GLU A 317 -15.79 -15.48 8.72
CA GLU A 317 -14.99 -16.69 8.96
C GLU A 317 -14.44 -16.82 10.40
N ALA A 318 -14.69 -15.83 11.29
CA ALA A 318 -14.26 -15.89 12.69
C ALA A 318 -14.93 -17.01 13.52
N THR A 319 -15.82 -17.81 12.93
CA THR A 319 -16.35 -19.04 13.52
C THR A 319 -15.73 -20.34 12.99
N ASP A 320 -14.87 -20.33 11.98
CA ASP A 320 -14.15 -21.53 11.53
C ASP A 320 -12.74 -21.18 11.02
N GLU A 321 -11.73 -21.54 11.83
CA GLU A 321 -10.32 -21.46 11.45
C GLU A 321 -10.01 -22.44 10.31
N GLN A 322 -9.77 -21.93 9.10
CA GLN A 322 -8.79 -22.39 8.09
C GLN A 322 -9.25 -22.03 6.66
N SER A 323 -8.73 -20.95 6.08
CA SER A 323 -8.65 -20.84 4.62
C SER A 323 -7.54 -19.88 4.16
N THR A 324 -6.90 -20.25 3.05
CA THR A 324 -5.68 -19.64 2.50
C THR A 324 -6.05 -18.57 1.47
N ARG A 325 -5.39 -17.41 1.56
CA ARG A 325 -5.69 -16.19 0.79
C ARG A 325 -5.25 -16.31 -0.67
N LEU A 326 -6.17 -16.43 -1.64
CA LEU A 326 -6.13 -15.88 -3.01
C LEU A 326 -7.25 -16.50 -3.91
N GLY A 327 -8.52 -16.31 -3.53
CA GLY A 327 -9.68 -16.80 -4.30
C GLY A 327 -11.05 -16.41 -3.73
N VAL A 328 -11.06 -15.47 -2.78
CA VAL A 328 -11.95 -15.48 -1.61
C VAL A 328 -13.43 -15.37 -1.95
N VAL A 329 -13.85 -14.46 -2.83
CA VAL A 329 -15.29 -14.22 -3.07
C VAL A 329 -15.96 -15.38 -3.82
N ARG A 330 -15.34 -15.84 -4.90
CA ARG A 330 -15.84 -16.98 -5.69
C ARG A 330 -15.83 -18.27 -4.87
N GLU A 331 -14.83 -18.44 -4.03
CA GLU A 331 -14.66 -19.63 -3.18
C GLU A 331 -15.62 -19.63 -1.99
N THR A 332 -15.89 -18.48 -1.35
CA THR A 332 -16.92 -18.34 -0.31
C THR A 332 -18.32 -18.57 -0.89
N PHE A 333 -18.63 -18.03 -2.07
CA PHE A 333 -19.92 -18.28 -2.73
C PHE A 333 -20.03 -19.71 -3.27
N SER A 334 -18.95 -20.30 -3.77
CA SER A 334 -18.90 -21.72 -4.12
C SER A 334 -19.09 -22.59 -2.89
N ARG A 335 -18.49 -22.24 -1.75
CA ARG A 335 -18.66 -22.94 -0.46
C ARG A 335 -20.09 -22.83 0.03
N TRP A 336 -20.67 -21.64 -0.06
CA TRP A 336 -22.07 -21.40 0.27
C TRP A 336 -22.95 -22.28 -0.60
N LEU A 337 -22.81 -22.27 -1.92
CA LEU A 337 -23.55 -23.16 -2.83
C LEU A 337 -23.24 -24.67 -2.65
N ASN A 338 -22.13 -25.03 -2.00
CA ASN A 338 -21.70 -26.40 -1.76
C ASN A 338 -22.01 -26.92 -0.33
N GLN A 339 -22.57 -26.13 0.59
CA GLN A 339 -22.85 -26.65 1.93
C GLN A 339 -23.85 -27.82 1.88
N PRO A 340 -23.61 -28.90 2.65
CA PRO A 340 -24.46 -30.09 2.62
C PRO A 340 -25.83 -29.91 3.30
N ASP A 341 -26.05 -28.77 3.97
CA ASP A 341 -27.15 -28.55 4.90
C ASP A 341 -28.30 -27.69 4.32
N TRP A 342 -28.29 -27.35 3.02
CA TRP A 342 -29.38 -26.61 2.34
C TRP A 342 -30.66 -27.42 2.15
N GLY A 343 -31.24 -27.90 3.25
CA GLY A 343 -32.46 -28.70 3.28
C GLY A 343 -32.32 -30.07 3.95
N ARG A 344 -31.16 -30.41 4.52
CA ARG A 344 -31.06 -31.58 5.40
C ARG A 344 -31.55 -31.21 6.80
N GLY A 345 -32.86 -31.28 7.00
CA GLY A 345 -33.37 -31.58 8.32
C GLY A 345 -32.64 -32.82 8.85
N ASN A 346 -32.41 -32.89 10.17
CA ASN A 346 -31.62 -33.88 10.89
C ASN A 346 -32.02 -35.36 10.71
N GLU A 347 -32.76 -35.74 9.67
CA GLU A 347 -33.32 -37.08 9.50
C GLU A 347 -32.69 -37.81 8.32
N LYS A 348 -32.08 -38.94 8.68
CA LYS A 348 -31.41 -39.90 7.81
C LYS A 348 -32.42 -40.69 6.97
N SER A 349 -32.70 -40.28 5.73
CA SER A 349 -33.13 -41.21 4.68
C SER A 349 -32.98 -40.65 3.26
N PRO A 350 -32.84 -41.53 2.24
CA PRO A 350 -32.29 -41.18 0.94
C PRO A 350 -33.36 -40.83 -0.11
N THR A 351 -32.92 -40.08 -1.12
CA THR A 351 -33.59 -39.81 -2.43
C THR A 351 -34.97 -39.18 -2.35
N GLU A 352 -35.04 -37.84 -2.30
CA GLU A 352 -36.12 -37.05 -2.92
C GLU A 352 -35.75 -35.56 -2.98
N THR A 353 -35.93 -34.98 -4.19
CA THR A 353 -36.01 -33.56 -4.59
C THR A 353 -35.34 -32.49 -3.71
N VAL A 354 -34.33 -31.81 -4.27
CA VAL A 354 -33.80 -30.55 -3.70
C VAL A 354 -34.93 -29.51 -3.69
N ASP A 355 -35.27 -28.99 -2.51
CA ASP A 355 -36.25 -27.91 -2.36
C ASP A 355 -35.60 -26.56 -2.74
N TYR A 356 -35.80 -26.16 -4.00
CA TYR A 356 -35.28 -24.92 -4.57
C TYR A 356 -35.76 -23.67 -3.79
N SER A 357 -36.91 -23.73 -3.10
CA SER A 357 -37.44 -22.61 -2.33
C SER A 357 -36.67 -22.34 -1.03
N VAL A 358 -36.14 -23.39 -0.40
CA VAL A 358 -35.28 -23.29 0.79
C VAL A 358 -33.93 -22.73 0.41
N LEU A 359 -33.38 -23.20 -0.73
CA LEU A 359 -32.12 -22.74 -1.25
C LEU A 359 -32.17 -21.26 -1.67
N GLN A 360 -33.24 -20.84 -2.35
CA GLN A 360 -33.46 -19.42 -2.68
C GLN A 360 -33.50 -18.55 -1.42
N ARG A 361 -34.30 -18.91 -0.40
CA ARG A 361 -34.44 -18.13 0.84
C ARG A 361 -33.11 -17.98 1.56
N ALA A 362 -32.36 -19.06 1.62
CA ALA A 362 -31.06 -19.02 2.27
C ALA A 362 -30.05 -18.19 1.47
N LEU A 363 -30.07 -18.30 0.13
CA LEU A 363 -29.26 -17.48 -0.76
C LEU A 363 -29.61 -15.98 -0.65
N SER A 364 -30.87 -15.62 -0.47
CA SER A 364 -31.22 -14.23 -0.20
C SER A 364 -30.72 -13.78 1.18
N ALA A 365 -30.77 -14.64 2.19
CA ALA A 365 -30.37 -14.29 3.55
C ALA A 365 -28.87 -13.92 3.70
N GLU A 366 -27.93 -14.66 3.08
CA GLU A 366 -26.53 -14.20 3.15
C GLU A 366 -26.22 -13.05 2.21
N VAL A 367 -26.94 -12.89 1.08
CA VAL A 367 -26.80 -11.67 0.27
C VAL A 367 -27.14 -10.46 1.14
N ASP A 368 -28.24 -10.55 1.89
CA ASP A 368 -28.68 -9.50 2.80
C ASP A 368 -27.66 -9.24 3.92
N LEU A 369 -27.12 -10.30 4.53
CA LEU A 369 -26.09 -10.19 5.56
C LEU A 369 -24.81 -9.56 5.01
N TYR A 370 -24.39 -9.98 3.82
CA TYR A 370 -23.21 -9.48 3.13
C TYR A 370 -23.32 -7.98 2.84
N CYS A 371 -24.46 -7.54 2.30
CA CYS A 371 -24.74 -6.12 2.03
C CYS A 371 -24.72 -5.27 3.31
N GLN A 372 -25.28 -5.79 4.41
CA GLN A 372 -25.25 -5.11 5.72
C GLN A 372 -23.84 -4.97 6.29
N GLN A 373 -23.03 -6.03 6.23
CA GLN A 373 -21.65 -6.00 6.69
C GLN A 373 -20.79 -5.07 5.84
N MET A 374 -20.97 -5.08 4.51
CA MET A 374 -20.25 -4.20 3.61
C MET A 374 -20.57 -2.72 3.87
N ALA A 375 -21.84 -2.38 4.14
CA ALA A 375 -22.23 -1.04 4.56
C ALA A 375 -21.53 -0.59 5.85
N LYS A 376 -21.43 -1.50 6.84
CA LYS A 376 -20.76 -1.22 8.13
C LYS A 376 -19.25 -1.00 7.97
N VAL A 377 -18.55 -1.92 7.30
CA VAL A 377 -17.10 -1.81 7.07
C VAL A 377 -16.77 -0.55 6.28
N LEU A 378 -17.60 -0.23 5.27
CA LEU A 378 -17.43 0.98 4.47
C LEU A 378 -17.54 2.25 5.31
N ALA A 379 -18.53 2.33 6.22
CA ALA A 379 -18.66 3.48 7.12
C ALA A 379 -17.46 3.63 8.08
N GLU A 380 -17.01 2.53 8.70
CA GLU A 380 -15.86 2.51 9.60
C GLU A 380 -14.58 2.96 8.87
N GLN A 381 -14.31 2.40 7.70
CA GLN A 381 -13.08 2.70 6.95
C GLN A 381 -13.04 4.16 6.45
N VAL A 382 -14.17 4.68 5.97
CA VAL A 382 -14.25 6.08 5.50
C VAL A 382 -14.04 7.05 6.66
N ASP A 383 -14.69 6.81 7.79
CA ASP A 383 -14.57 7.67 8.97
C ASP A 383 -13.15 7.68 9.53
N GLU A 384 -12.55 6.50 9.74
CA GLU A 384 -11.19 6.39 10.28
C GLU A 384 -10.15 7.05 9.38
N SER A 385 -10.19 6.77 8.08
CA SER A 385 -9.18 7.27 7.15
C SER A 385 -9.24 8.77 6.91
N VAL A 386 -10.45 9.32 6.72
CA VAL A 386 -10.63 10.75 6.44
C VAL A 386 -10.42 11.58 7.71
N THR A 387 -11.01 11.17 8.84
CA THR A 387 -10.86 11.91 10.11
C THR A 387 -9.41 11.91 10.59
N ALA A 388 -8.71 10.77 10.52
CA ALA A 388 -7.29 10.72 10.89
C ALA A 388 -6.41 11.54 9.93
N GLY A 389 -6.65 11.45 8.62
CA GLY A 389 -5.92 12.20 7.61
C GLY A 389 -6.06 13.71 7.80
N MET A 390 -7.27 14.19 8.08
CA MET A 390 -7.53 15.60 8.37
C MET A 390 -6.85 16.09 9.64
N ASN A 391 -7.01 15.36 10.75
CA ASN A 391 -6.41 15.75 12.02
C ASN A 391 -4.88 15.84 11.92
N THR A 392 -4.28 14.91 11.18
CA THR A 392 -2.85 14.91 10.90
C THR A 392 -2.46 16.15 10.08
N PHE A 393 -3.17 16.42 8.98
CA PHE A 393 -2.90 17.59 8.14
C PHE A 393 -2.99 18.92 8.89
N PHE A 394 -4.08 19.14 9.65
CA PHE A 394 -4.25 20.38 10.43
C PHE A 394 -3.19 20.50 11.53
N ALA A 395 -2.80 19.38 12.17
CA ALA A 395 -1.71 19.38 13.14
C ALA A 395 -0.36 19.73 12.50
N GLU A 396 -0.05 19.19 11.32
CA GLU A 396 1.16 19.52 10.57
C GLU A 396 1.19 21.00 10.14
N PHE A 397 0.06 21.53 9.64
CA PHE A 397 -0.04 22.93 9.23
C PHE A 397 0.07 23.88 10.43
N ALA A 398 -0.61 23.57 11.54
CA ALA A 398 -0.49 24.33 12.78
C ALA A 398 0.94 24.30 13.34
N SER A 399 1.62 23.15 13.24
CA SER A 399 3.03 23.02 13.64
C SER A 399 3.92 23.92 12.77
N CYS A 400 3.69 24.00 11.46
CA CYS A 400 4.46 24.88 10.58
C CYS A 400 4.31 26.36 10.98
N LEU A 401 3.07 26.81 11.24
CA LEU A 401 2.82 28.19 11.70
C LEU A 401 3.45 28.46 13.08
N THR A 402 3.40 27.48 13.98
CA THR A 402 3.97 27.60 15.32
C THR A 402 5.51 27.67 15.26
N GLU A 403 6.12 26.88 14.37
CA GLU A 403 7.56 26.94 14.12
C GLU A 403 7.97 28.30 13.54
N LEU A 404 7.22 28.82 12.56
CA LEU A 404 7.44 30.15 12.01
C LEU A 404 7.34 31.24 13.09
N GLN A 405 6.28 31.20 13.91
CA GLN A 405 6.09 32.12 15.03
C GLN A 405 7.28 32.07 16.00
N THR A 406 7.77 30.86 16.30
CA THR A 406 8.90 30.64 17.21
C THR A 406 10.16 31.26 16.63
N ARG A 407 10.47 31.01 15.35
CA ARG A 407 11.63 31.59 14.67
C ARG A 407 11.57 33.12 14.61
N LEU A 408 10.39 33.71 14.40
CA LEU A 408 10.20 35.17 14.45
C LEU A 408 10.42 35.73 15.86
N ARG A 409 9.88 35.08 16.90
CA ARG A 409 10.08 35.47 18.30
C ARG A 409 11.54 35.40 18.73
N GLU A 410 12.25 34.35 18.33
CA GLU A 410 13.68 34.22 18.59
C GLU A 410 14.48 35.31 17.87
N SER A 411 14.08 35.70 16.65
CA SER A 411 14.72 36.80 15.92
C SER A 411 14.46 38.16 16.58
N LEU A 412 13.23 38.38 17.08
CA LEU A 412 12.88 39.56 17.86
C LEU A 412 13.69 39.63 19.17
N ALA A 413 13.81 38.52 19.89
CA ALA A 413 14.57 38.45 21.14
C ALA A 413 16.05 38.77 20.93
N LEU A 414 16.65 38.26 19.84
CA LEU A 414 18.03 38.59 19.46
C LEU A 414 18.19 40.08 19.13
N ARG A 415 17.26 40.67 18.40
CA ARG A 415 17.32 42.09 18.03
C ARG A 415 17.11 43.03 19.22
N GLN A 416 16.40 42.59 20.26
CA GLN A 416 16.23 43.33 21.52
C GLN A 416 17.48 43.29 22.42
N GLN A 417 18.49 42.47 22.10
CA GLN A 417 19.80 42.52 22.77
C GLN A 417 20.62 43.74 22.30
N ASN A 418 21.73 44.02 22.99
CA ASN A 418 22.60 45.18 22.71
C ASN A 418 22.93 45.34 21.21
N GLU A 419 22.80 46.55 20.69
CA GLU A 419 22.97 46.88 19.27
C GLU A 419 24.36 46.50 18.72
N SER A 420 25.40 46.53 19.58
CA SER A 420 26.75 46.10 19.25
C SER A 420 26.90 44.59 19.08
N VAL A 421 26.14 43.80 19.85
CA VAL A 421 26.10 42.33 19.75
C VAL A 421 25.36 41.90 18.49
N VAL A 422 24.28 42.59 18.15
CA VAL A 422 23.51 42.37 16.91
C VAL A 422 24.39 42.59 15.67
N ARG A 423 25.19 43.66 15.62
CA ARG A 423 26.10 43.92 14.49
C ARG A 423 27.21 42.87 14.36
N LEU A 424 27.78 42.42 15.47
CA LEU A 424 28.79 41.35 15.46
C LEU A 424 28.19 40.03 14.97
N MET A 425 27.01 39.67 15.49
CA MET A 425 26.30 38.45 15.06
C MET A 425 25.91 38.51 13.59
N GLN A 426 25.45 39.66 13.08
CA GLN A 426 25.11 39.83 11.67
C GLN A 426 26.32 39.53 10.76
N GLN A 427 27.52 40.00 11.12
CA GLN A 427 28.75 39.72 10.37
C GLN A 427 29.12 38.22 10.42
N GLN A 428 29.06 37.60 11.59
CA GLN A 428 29.34 36.16 11.74
C GLN A 428 28.35 35.29 10.97
N LEU A 429 27.07 35.67 10.98
CA LEU A 429 26.01 34.92 10.33
C LEU A 429 26.11 35.04 8.80
N GLN A 430 26.49 36.19 8.26
CA GLN A 430 26.80 36.35 6.84
C GLN A 430 27.97 35.47 6.39
N GLN A 431 29.05 35.39 7.18
CA GLN A 431 30.15 34.47 6.89
C GLN A 431 29.70 33.01 6.93
N THR A 432 28.82 32.65 7.88
CA THR A 432 28.30 31.29 8.04
C THR A 432 27.33 30.89 6.92
N VAL A 433 26.50 31.83 6.43
CA VAL A 433 25.64 31.64 5.24
C VAL A 433 26.50 31.37 4.01
N MET A 434 27.59 32.13 3.83
CA MET A 434 28.52 31.92 2.72
C MET A 434 29.16 30.53 2.79
N THR A 435 29.69 30.11 3.95
CA THR A 435 30.31 28.78 4.10
C THR A 435 29.32 27.64 3.87
N HIS A 436 28.10 27.74 4.38
CA HIS A 436 27.05 26.74 4.13
C HIS A 436 26.58 26.73 2.67
N GLY A 437 26.61 27.87 1.98
CA GLY A 437 26.38 27.94 0.54
C GLY A 437 27.34 27.05 -0.24
N TRP A 438 28.64 27.06 0.11
CA TRP A 438 29.64 26.17 -0.50
C TRP A 438 29.36 24.70 -0.21
N ILE A 439 28.98 24.33 1.01
CA ILE A 439 28.63 22.95 1.38
C ILE A 439 27.42 22.45 0.57
N TYR A 440 26.42 23.31 0.36
CA TYR A 440 25.26 22.97 -0.46
C TYR A 440 25.66 22.72 -1.92
N THR A 441 26.48 23.60 -2.51
CA THR A 441 26.97 23.43 -3.89
C THR A 441 27.82 22.17 -4.03
N ASP A 442 28.68 21.87 -3.05
CA ASP A 442 29.52 20.67 -3.04
C ASP A 442 28.68 19.39 -2.90
N ALA A 443 27.66 19.39 -2.03
CA ALA A 443 26.71 18.28 -1.92
C ALA A 443 25.89 18.08 -3.21
N GLN A 444 25.57 19.15 -3.93
CA GLN A 444 24.89 19.09 -5.21
C GLN A 444 25.80 18.50 -6.30
N LEU A 445 27.06 18.92 -6.37
CA LEU A 445 28.05 18.36 -7.28
C LEU A 445 28.30 16.87 -7.00
N LEU A 446 28.46 16.49 -5.74
CA LEU A 446 28.60 15.09 -5.33
C LEU A 446 27.40 14.24 -5.76
N ARG A 447 26.17 14.76 -5.63
CA ARG A 447 24.97 14.07 -6.11
C ARG A 447 25.03 13.85 -7.63
N ASP A 448 25.40 14.88 -8.38
CA ASP A 448 25.45 14.84 -9.84
C ASP A 448 26.57 13.91 -10.34
N ASP A 449 27.71 13.87 -9.65
CA ASP A 449 28.81 12.92 -9.89
C ASP A 449 28.37 11.48 -9.62
N ILE A 450 27.72 11.22 -8.48
CA ILE A 450 27.14 9.91 -8.16
C ILE A 450 26.13 9.49 -9.23
N GLN A 451 25.30 10.42 -9.70
CA GLN A 451 24.29 10.15 -10.72
C GLN A 451 24.93 9.85 -12.09
N THR A 452 26.08 10.46 -12.39
CA THR A 452 26.88 10.18 -13.58
C THR A 452 27.56 8.81 -13.50
N LEU A 453 28.00 8.37 -12.31
CA LEU A 453 28.49 7.01 -12.10
C LEU A 453 27.38 5.97 -12.36
N PHE A 454 26.14 6.25 -11.94
CA PHE A 454 24.99 5.38 -12.23
C PHE A 454 24.63 5.28 -13.72
N THR A 455 24.87 6.33 -14.52
CA THR A 455 24.63 6.28 -15.96
C THR A 455 25.76 5.61 -16.72
N ALA A 456 26.99 5.69 -16.21
CA ALA A 456 28.16 5.01 -16.78
C ALA A 456 28.13 3.49 -16.57
N GLU A 457 27.65 2.99 -15.43
CA GLU A 457 27.53 1.54 -15.16
C GLU A 457 26.36 0.84 -15.88
N ARG A 458 25.49 1.60 -16.56
CA ARG A 458 24.38 1.05 -17.36
C ARG A 458 24.76 0.72 -18.80
N TYR A 459 25.99 1.03 -19.21
CA TYR A 459 26.61 0.63 -20.48
C TYR A 459 27.69 -0.41 -20.20
#